data_AF-A0A397JPJ4-F1
#
_entry.id   AF-A0A397JPJ4-F1
#
_cell.length_a   1.000
_cell.length_b   1.000
_cell.length_c   1.000
_cell.angle_alpha   90.00
_cell.angle_beta   90.00
_cell.angle_gamma   90.00
#
_symmetry.space_group_name_H-M   'P 1'
#
loop_
_entity.id
_entity.type
_entity.pdbx_description
1 polymer ?
#
loop_
_entity_poly.entity_id
_entity_poly.type
_entity_poly.pdbx_seq_one_letter_code
_entity_poly.pdbx_strand_id
1 'polypeptide(L)'
;MTDINDRNNIDNSNKIWWSDQYTIFYTDKLNQLDHATIKLEFLGKYPNSTCLVTGSGNDGFGNYIIEDGQYDESTKIFNFTKSFKDSNIMKQKYEGQYSHSMFFGKWGTTSDPDRGKFIIKRVSDKIELLTGKWSGYYFYYDTHIGRNQMFFELTAYKNPDGNGNIFTGYGNDKSGDFTISGTVFENGVASIKKIQGKNSWNYNGHKKKSQMWGTWGKVESGGIFLAWKE
;
A
#
# COMPACT_ATOMS: atom_id res chain seq x y z
N MET A 1 -39.26 -36.77 -27.86
CA MET A 1 -37.92 -36.21 -28.11
C MET A 1 -37.82 -34.91 -27.34
N THR A 2 -37.09 -34.99 -26.23
CA THR A 2 -36.22 -33.96 -25.65
C THR A 2 -35.54 -33.10 -26.74
N ASP A 3 -35.27 -31.81 -26.58
CA ASP A 3 -34.44 -31.23 -25.51
C ASP A 3 -34.89 -29.83 -25.08
N ILE A 4 -35.00 -29.67 -23.76
CA ILE A 4 -34.98 -28.40 -23.04
C ILE A 4 -33.50 -27.99 -23.00
N ASN A 5 -33.13 -26.94 -23.73
CA ASN A 5 -31.83 -26.29 -23.56
C ASN A 5 -31.85 -25.42 -22.30
N ASP A 6 -31.74 -26.07 -21.15
CA ASP A 6 -31.22 -25.49 -19.92
C ASP A 6 -29.77 -25.08 -20.18
N ARG A 7 -29.57 -23.87 -20.74
CA ARG A 7 -28.30 -23.18 -20.59
C ARG A 7 -28.22 -22.72 -19.15
N ASN A 8 -27.70 -23.61 -18.32
CA ASN A 8 -26.95 -23.37 -17.09
C ASN A 8 -26.51 -21.90 -16.95
N ASN A 9 -27.40 -21.07 -16.42
CA ASN A 9 -27.08 -19.77 -15.88
C ASN A 9 -26.43 -20.04 -14.52
N ILE A 10 -25.23 -20.60 -14.55
CA ILE A 10 -24.42 -20.79 -13.35
C ILE A 10 -24.12 -19.38 -12.86
N ASP A 11 -24.80 -19.02 -11.78
CA ASP A 11 -24.61 -17.82 -11.00
C ASP A 11 -23.15 -17.80 -10.48
N ASN A 12 -22.25 -17.34 -11.36
CA ASN A 12 -20.81 -17.23 -11.12
C ASN A 12 -20.47 -16.10 -10.13
N SER A 13 -21.47 -15.46 -9.50
CA SER A 13 -21.30 -14.36 -8.55
C SER A 13 -20.44 -14.73 -7.33
N ASN A 14 -20.46 -16.00 -6.92
CA ASN A 14 -19.76 -16.46 -5.72
C ASN A 14 -18.39 -17.12 -5.98
N LYS A 15 -17.94 -17.20 -7.23
CA LYS A 15 -16.64 -17.82 -7.54
C LYS A 15 -15.51 -16.82 -7.27
N ILE A 16 -14.59 -17.16 -6.37
CA ILE A 16 -13.35 -16.40 -6.15
C ILE A 16 -12.52 -16.48 -7.42
N TRP A 17 -12.25 -15.34 -8.04
CA TRP A 17 -11.40 -15.24 -9.22
C TRP A 17 -9.97 -14.82 -8.86
N TRP A 18 -9.82 -13.98 -7.84
CA TRP A 18 -8.52 -13.58 -7.30
C TRP A 18 -8.61 -13.43 -5.78
N SER A 19 -7.68 -14.04 -5.05
CA SER A 19 -7.55 -13.87 -3.60
C SER A 19 -6.08 -13.74 -3.24
N ASP A 20 -5.75 -12.79 -2.36
CA ASP A 20 -4.39 -12.58 -1.89
C ASP A 20 -4.32 -11.94 -0.51
N GLN A 21 -3.12 -12.00 0.06
CA GLN A 21 -2.75 -11.26 1.26
C GLN A 21 -2.02 -9.98 0.87
N TYR A 22 -2.39 -8.88 1.51
CA TYR A 22 -1.84 -7.56 1.28
C TYR A 22 -1.48 -6.88 2.60
N THR A 23 -0.54 -5.94 2.52
CA THR A 23 -0.30 -4.96 3.56
C THR A 23 -1.00 -3.68 3.17
N ILE A 24 -1.71 -3.05 4.11
CA ILE A 24 -2.29 -1.72 3.93
C ILE A 24 -1.49 -0.72 4.75
N PHE A 25 -1.06 0.34 4.07
CA PHE A 25 -0.42 1.51 4.64
C PHE A 25 -1.39 2.66 4.49
N TYR A 26 -1.65 3.39 5.56
CA TYR A 26 -2.49 4.57 5.49
C TYR A 26 -1.96 5.67 6.41
N THR A 27 -2.27 6.91 6.06
CA THR A 27 -2.10 8.07 6.95
C THR A 27 -3.45 8.52 7.43
N ASP A 28 -3.59 8.86 8.70
CA ASP A 28 -4.55 9.89 9.07
C ASP A 28 -3.85 11.27 8.97
N LYS A 29 -4.61 12.37 9.01
CA LYS A 29 -4.07 13.75 8.99
C LYS A 29 -2.95 14.04 10.01
N LEU A 30 -2.71 13.15 10.99
CA LEU A 30 -1.87 13.41 12.17
C LEU A 30 -0.87 12.27 12.50
N ASN A 31 -1.11 11.02 12.11
CA ASN A 31 -0.38 9.82 12.53
C ASN A 31 -0.40 8.69 11.48
N GLN A 32 0.65 7.86 11.50
CA GLN A 32 0.64 6.51 10.94
C GLN A 32 0.51 5.52 12.10
N LEU A 33 -0.57 4.75 12.14
CA LEU A 33 -0.76 3.69 13.14
C LEU A 33 -0.47 2.34 12.50
N ASP A 34 0.75 1.87 12.71
CA ASP A 34 1.22 0.50 12.56
C ASP A 34 0.86 -0.27 11.27
N HIS A 35 1.48 -1.44 11.14
CA HIS A 35 1.16 -2.40 10.10
C HIS A 35 -0.27 -2.91 10.22
N ALA A 36 -1.08 -2.57 9.23
CA ALA A 36 -2.37 -3.20 9.03
C ALA A 36 -2.26 -4.28 7.94
N THR A 37 -2.86 -5.43 8.20
CA THR A 37 -2.92 -6.55 7.26
C THR A 37 -4.31 -6.63 6.67
N ILE A 38 -4.41 -6.88 5.37
CA ILE A 38 -5.70 -7.03 4.68
C ILE A 38 -5.64 -8.19 3.69
N LYS A 39 -6.57 -9.12 3.82
CA LYS A 39 -6.88 -10.11 2.79
C LYS A 39 -7.99 -9.55 1.91
N LEU A 40 -7.78 -9.52 0.59
CA LEU A 40 -8.81 -9.13 -0.37
C LEU A 40 -9.17 -10.32 -1.25
N GLU A 41 -10.46 -10.50 -1.49
CA GLU A 41 -11.04 -11.57 -2.29
C GLU A 41 -11.99 -10.96 -3.32
N PHE A 42 -11.67 -11.14 -4.59
CA PHE A 42 -12.41 -10.63 -5.74
C PHE A 42 -13.32 -11.75 -6.23
N LEU A 43 -14.62 -11.54 -6.05
CA LEU A 43 -15.69 -12.51 -6.34
C LEU A 43 -16.41 -12.13 -7.64
N GLY A 44 -16.58 -13.15 -8.47
CA GLY A 44 -17.28 -13.04 -9.75
C GLY A 44 -16.55 -12.20 -10.79
N LYS A 45 -16.93 -12.38 -12.05
CA LYS A 45 -16.73 -11.40 -13.12
C LYS A 45 -18.11 -11.07 -13.63
N TYR A 46 -18.68 -9.95 -13.16
CA TYR A 46 -19.98 -9.51 -13.68
C TYR A 46 -19.82 -9.18 -15.16
N PRO A 47 -20.91 -9.25 -15.97
CA PRO A 47 -20.86 -8.91 -17.40
C PRO A 47 -20.32 -7.49 -17.71
N ASN A 48 -20.15 -6.63 -16.69
CA ASN A 48 -19.73 -5.24 -16.81
C ASN A 48 -18.31 -4.97 -16.26
N SER A 49 -17.43 -5.97 -16.23
CA SER A 49 -16.03 -5.83 -15.74
C SER A 49 -15.89 -5.43 -14.26
N THR A 50 -16.99 -5.30 -13.52
CA THR A 50 -16.99 -5.03 -12.08
C THR A 50 -16.97 -6.35 -11.30
N CYS A 51 -16.22 -6.39 -10.21
CA CYS A 51 -16.11 -7.54 -9.32
C CYS A 51 -16.50 -7.10 -7.90
N LEU A 52 -17.19 -7.99 -7.17
CA LEU A 52 -17.43 -7.80 -5.75
C LEU A 52 -16.10 -8.04 -5.01
N VAL A 53 -15.77 -7.19 -4.05
CA VAL A 53 -14.58 -7.36 -3.21
C VAL A 53 -15.00 -7.57 -1.77
N THR A 54 -14.52 -8.66 -1.20
CA THR A 54 -14.70 -8.99 0.21
C THR A 54 -13.33 -9.20 0.85
N GLY A 55 -13.30 -9.39 2.16
CA GLY A 55 -12.03 -9.52 2.84
C GLY A 55 -12.12 -9.35 4.34
N SER A 56 -10.98 -9.51 4.98
CA SER A 56 -10.79 -9.28 6.41
C SER A 56 -9.36 -8.91 6.70
N GLY A 57 -9.13 -8.35 7.87
CA GLY A 57 -7.81 -7.91 8.28
C GLY A 57 -7.72 -7.62 9.76
N ASN A 58 -6.55 -7.17 10.15
CA ASN A 58 -6.25 -6.74 11.50
C ASN A 58 -5.34 -5.50 11.46
N ASP A 59 -5.64 -4.54 12.32
CA ASP A 59 -4.78 -3.40 12.60
C ASP A 59 -4.74 -3.11 14.11
N GLY A 60 -4.12 -2.00 14.51
CA GLY A 60 -3.98 -1.60 15.91
C GLY A 60 -5.30 -1.39 16.67
N PHE A 61 -6.44 -1.27 15.99
CA PHE A 61 -7.76 -1.20 16.61
C PHE A 61 -8.44 -2.57 16.75
N GLY A 62 -7.98 -3.56 15.99
CA GLY A 62 -8.44 -4.95 16.08
C GLY A 62 -8.83 -5.55 14.73
N ASN A 63 -9.62 -6.62 14.79
CA ASN A 63 -10.06 -7.35 13.61
C ASN A 63 -11.20 -6.60 12.90
N TYR A 64 -11.12 -6.54 11.58
CA TYR A 64 -12.10 -5.91 10.72
C TYR A 64 -12.46 -6.76 9.50
N ILE A 65 -13.58 -6.41 8.88
CA ILE A 65 -14.06 -6.99 7.62
C ILE A 65 -14.18 -5.91 6.54
N ILE A 66 -14.21 -6.36 5.29
CA ILE A 66 -14.45 -5.55 4.11
C ILE A 66 -15.89 -5.77 3.65
N GLU A 67 -16.66 -4.68 3.65
CA GLU A 67 -18.05 -4.60 3.23
C GLU A 67 -18.15 -3.72 1.97
N ASP A 68 -19.21 -3.93 1.19
CA ASP A 68 -19.56 -3.11 0.01
C ASP A 68 -18.40 -2.91 -0.98
N GLY A 69 -17.45 -3.84 -1.03
CA GLY A 69 -16.25 -3.70 -1.85
C GLY A 69 -16.54 -3.91 -3.32
N GLN A 70 -15.96 -3.06 -4.17
CA GLN A 70 -16.14 -3.12 -5.62
C GLN A 70 -14.83 -2.79 -6.32
N TYR A 71 -14.53 -3.54 -7.39
CA TYR A 71 -13.42 -3.26 -8.28
C TYR A 71 -13.87 -3.32 -9.73
N ASP A 72 -13.70 -2.23 -10.46
CA ASP A 72 -13.97 -2.16 -11.89
C ASP A 72 -12.67 -2.40 -12.66
N GLU A 73 -12.60 -3.53 -13.37
CA GLU A 73 -11.43 -3.92 -14.16
C GLU A 73 -11.17 -2.97 -15.34
N SER A 74 -12.20 -2.29 -15.86
CA SER A 74 -12.08 -1.39 -17.01
C SER A 74 -11.53 -0.01 -16.61
N THR A 75 -12.09 0.58 -15.55
CA THR A 75 -11.66 1.89 -15.04
C THR A 75 -10.54 1.80 -14.02
N LYS A 76 -10.25 0.59 -13.52
CA LYS A 76 -9.33 0.30 -12.41
C LYS A 76 -9.77 0.94 -11.09
N ILE A 77 -11.01 1.41 -10.97
CA ILE A 77 -11.54 2.00 -9.73
C ILE A 77 -11.77 0.90 -8.70
N PHE A 78 -11.36 1.17 -7.46
CA PHE A 78 -11.44 0.26 -6.34
C PHE A 78 -11.97 0.97 -5.09
N ASN A 79 -13.09 0.49 -4.55
CA ASN A 79 -13.73 1.08 -3.38
C ASN A 79 -14.14 0.00 -2.40
N PHE A 80 -14.15 0.32 -1.10
CA PHE A 80 -14.72 -0.57 -0.08
C PHE A 80 -15.01 0.16 1.23
N THR A 81 -15.81 -0.46 2.08
CA THR A 81 -16.03 -0.06 3.47
C THR A 81 -15.31 -1.02 4.40
N LYS A 82 -14.53 -0.49 5.33
CA LYS A 82 -13.92 -1.25 6.42
C LYS A 82 -14.75 -1.07 7.68
N SER A 83 -15.10 -2.20 8.28
CA SER A 83 -15.94 -2.27 9.48
C SER A 83 -15.30 -3.16 10.53
N PHE A 84 -15.19 -2.66 11.75
CA PHE A 84 -14.68 -3.42 12.89
C PHE A 84 -15.81 -4.24 13.52
N LYS A 85 -15.45 -5.37 14.14
CA LYS A 85 -16.44 -6.18 14.90
C LYS A 85 -16.97 -5.43 16.13
N ASP A 86 -16.19 -4.52 16.70
CA ASP A 86 -16.64 -3.62 17.76
C ASP A 86 -17.46 -2.47 17.15
N SER A 87 -18.73 -2.40 17.51
CA SER A 87 -19.69 -1.41 16.99
C SER A 87 -19.38 0.03 17.37
N ASN A 88 -18.48 0.27 18.32
CA ASN A 88 -18.09 1.63 18.74
C ASN A 88 -17.08 2.28 17.79
N ILE A 89 -16.45 1.50 16.91
CA ILE A 89 -15.46 2.02 15.96
C ILE A 89 -16.17 2.41 14.66
N MET A 90 -16.04 3.68 14.29
CA MET A 90 -16.68 4.23 13.09
C MET A 90 -16.20 3.52 11.81
N LYS A 91 -17.15 3.17 10.93
CA LYS A 91 -16.85 2.61 9.61
C LYS A 91 -15.97 3.55 8.79
N GLN A 92 -15.03 2.98 8.05
CA GLN A 92 -14.07 3.71 7.24
C GLN A 92 -14.32 3.42 5.76
N LYS A 93 -14.48 4.45 4.95
CA LYS A 93 -14.68 4.34 3.49
C LYS A 93 -13.35 4.53 2.78
N TYR A 94 -13.06 3.66 1.83
CA TYR A 94 -11.86 3.68 1.00
C TYR A 94 -12.27 3.84 -0.46
N GLU A 95 -11.66 4.81 -1.14
CA GLU A 95 -11.90 5.12 -2.55
C GLU A 95 -10.55 5.29 -3.25
N GLY A 96 -10.31 4.53 -4.31
CA GLY A 96 -9.01 4.50 -4.96
C GLY A 96 -9.00 3.87 -6.33
N GLN A 97 -7.79 3.58 -6.79
CA GLN A 97 -7.54 2.95 -8.09
C GLN A 97 -6.42 1.93 -8.01
N TYR A 98 -6.42 0.98 -8.94
CA TYR A 98 -5.37 0.00 -9.12
C TYR A 98 -4.40 0.43 -10.21
N SER A 99 -3.12 0.58 -9.88
CA SER A 99 -2.05 0.84 -10.84
C SER A 99 -0.69 0.43 -10.27
N HIS A 100 0.28 0.14 -11.13
CA HIS A 100 1.64 -0.28 -10.72
C HIS A 100 1.65 -1.44 -9.72
N SER A 101 0.73 -2.40 -9.86
CA SER A 101 0.57 -3.55 -8.95
C SER A 101 0.25 -3.19 -7.49
N MET A 102 -0.47 -2.09 -7.30
CA MET A 102 -0.93 -1.55 -6.01
C MET A 102 -2.35 -1.00 -6.14
N PHE A 103 -3.10 -1.04 -5.04
CA PHE A 103 -4.25 -0.15 -4.87
C PHE A 103 -3.80 1.06 -4.08
N PHE A 104 -4.31 2.23 -4.42
CA PHE A 104 -4.03 3.44 -3.67
C PHE A 104 -5.16 4.44 -3.82
N GLY A 105 -5.30 5.33 -2.85
CA GLY A 105 -6.47 6.20 -2.82
C GLY A 105 -6.54 7.07 -1.57
N LYS A 106 -7.76 7.52 -1.29
CA LYS A 106 -8.11 8.22 -0.05
C LYS A 106 -9.00 7.33 0.81
N TRP A 107 -8.95 7.57 2.11
CA TRP A 107 -9.89 6.98 3.04
C TRP A 107 -10.45 8.05 3.98
N GLY A 108 -11.62 7.76 4.52
CA GLY A 108 -12.33 8.68 5.39
C GLY A 108 -13.42 8.00 6.19
N THR A 109 -14.18 8.82 6.90
CA THR A 109 -15.42 8.41 7.56
C THR A 109 -16.60 9.16 6.94
N THR A 110 -17.82 8.85 7.36
CA THR A 110 -19.01 9.60 6.92
C THR A 110 -18.90 11.10 7.24
N SER A 111 -18.27 11.46 8.37
CA SER A 111 -18.13 12.85 8.81
C SER A 111 -16.87 13.54 8.28
N ASP A 112 -15.82 12.78 7.92
CA ASP A 112 -14.59 13.30 7.31
C ASP A 112 -14.16 12.39 6.14
N PRO A 113 -14.73 12.58 4.94
CA PRO A 113 -14.53 11.67 3.81
C PRO A 113 -13.13 11.73 3.19
N ASP A 114 -12.30 12.71 3.53
CA ASP A 114 -10.91 12.82 3.09
C ASP A 114 -9.97 12.90 4.29
N ARG A 115 -10.09 11.91 5.18
CA ARG A 115 -9.31 11.83 6.42
C ARG A 115 -7.84 11.51 6.16
N GLY A 116 -7.53 10.83 5.06
CA GLY A 116 -6.15 10.58 4.66
C GLY A 116 -6.01 9.71 3.42
N LYS A 117 -4.81 9.19 3.18
CA LYS A 117 -4.45 8.42 1.98
C LYS A 117 -4.04 7.01 2.33
N PHE A 118 -4.12 6.09 1.36
CA PHE A 118 -3.73 4.70 1.55
C PHE A 118 -2.98 4.11 0.35
N ILE A 119 -2.18 3.07 0.62
CA ILE A 119 -1.68 2.07 -0.35
C ILE A 119 -2.00 0.68 0.19
N ILE A 120 -2.48 -0.20 -0.68
CA ILE A 120 -2.56 -1.64 -0.46
C ILE A 120 -1.63 -2.31 -1.45
N LYS A 121 -0.62 -3.02 -0.94
CA LYS A 121 0.36 -3.76 -1.74
C LYS A 121 0.32 -5.23 -1.34
N ARG A 122 0.30 -6.11 -2.34
CA ARG A 122 0.41 -7.56 -2.13
C ARG A 122 1.66 -7.88 -1.30
N VAL A 123 1.50 -8.74 -0.29
CA VAL A 123 2.63 -9.23 0.52
C VAL A 123 3.61 -9.94 -0.41
N SER A 124 4.89 -9.61 -0.32
CA SER A 124 5.95 -10.28 -1.06
C SER A 124 6.74 -11.20 -0.14
N ASP A 125 6.78 -12.47 -0.49
CA ASP A 125 7.62 -13.47 0.17
C ASP A 125 8.99 -13.64 -0.50
N LYS A 126 9.33 -12.81 -1.49
CA LYS A 126 10.66 -12.85 -2.12
C LYS A 126 11.77 -12.63 -1.08
N ILE A 127 12.83 -13.43 -1.21
CA ILE A 127 14.04 -13.43 -0.38
C ILE A 127 14.64 -12.02 -0.25
N GLU A 128 15.19 -11.75 0.92
CA GLU A 128 15.71 -10.47 1.39
C GLU A 128 17.07 -10.11 0.75
N LEU A 129 17.04 -9.57 -0.46
CA LEU A 129 18.20 -8.89 -1.03
C LEU A 129 18.09 -7.39 -0.73
N LEU A 130 18.97 -6.87 0.13
CA LEU A 130 19.01 -5.46 0.49
C LEU A 130 19.48 -4.57 -0.68
N THR A 131 20.45 -5.08 -1.46
CA THR A 131 21.06 -4.39 -2.62
C THR A 131 20.31 -4.66 -3.92
N GLY A 132 20.02 -3.65 -4.72
CA GLY A 132 19.49 -3.75 -6.07
C GLY A 132 18.48 -2.65 -6.40
N LYS A 133 17.63 -2.88 -7.40
CA LYS A 133 16.58 -1.95 -7.83
C LYS A 133 15.38 -1.96 -6.89
N TRP A 134 14.89 -0.77 -6.60
CA TRP A 134 13.72 -0.51 -5.79
C TRP A 134 12.81 0.47 -6.51
N SER A 135 11.51 0.18 -6.41
CA SER A 135 10.45 1.09 -6.77
C SER A 135 9.86 1.67 -5.48
N GLY A 136 9.62 2.97 -5.46
CA GLY A 136 9.03 3.68 -4.34
C GLY A 136 7.81 4.49 -4.74
N TYR A 137 6.94 4.75 -3.80
CA TYR A 137 5.80 5.63 -3.93
C TYR A 137 5.72 6.55 -2.73
N TYR A 138 5.38 7.81 -2.95
CA TYR A 138 5.10 8.74 -1.86
C TYR A 138 3.78 9.49 -1.99
N PHE A 139 3.24 10.00 -0.88
CA PHE A 139 2.16 10.98 -0.94
C PHE A 139 2.54 12.22 -0.16
N TYR A 140 2.08 13.36 -0.66
CA TYR A 140 1.80 14.53 0.15
C TYR A 140 0.29 14.61 0.38
N TYR A 141 -0.10 15.20 1.52
CA TYR A 141 -1.50 15.42 1.89
C TYR A 141 -2.35 16.01 0.74
N ASP A 142 -1.75 16.89 -0.07
CA ASP A 142 -2.40 17.64 -1.14
C ASP A 142 -2.01 17.20 -2.58
N THR A 143 -1.47 15.99 -2.75
CA THR A 143 -0.97 15.59 -4.08
C THR A 143 -1.87 14.66 -4.86
N HIS A 144 -1.91 14.94 -6.17
CA HIS A 144 -2.50 14.12 -7.20
C HIS A 144 -1.91 12.72 -7.15
N ILE A 145 -2.79 11.79 -6.84
CA ILE A 145 -2.54 10.36 -6.76
C ILE A 145 -2.10 9.89 -8.17
N GLY A 146 -0.82 9.51 -8.34
CA GLY A 146 -0.28 9.08 -9.64
C GLY A 146 1.16 9.52 -9.90
N ARG A 147 1.53 10.77 -9.56
CA ARG A 147 2.79 11.40 -9.99
C ARG A 147 3.99 11.17 -9.06
N ASN A 148 3.84 10.39 -8.01
CA ASN A 148 4.82 10.31 -6.93
C ASN A 148 5.56 8.98 -6.89
N GLN A 149 5.68 8.30 -8.04
CA GLN A 149 6.55 7.15 -8.16
C GLN A 149 8.01 7.62 -8.21
N MET A 150 8.88 6.85 -7.57
CA MET A 150 10.33 7.01 -7.65
C MET A 150 10.96 5.66 -7.98
N PHE A 151 12.06 5.71 -8.71
CA PHE A 151 12.88 4.54 -8.99
C PHE A 151 14.28 4.80 -8.47
N PHE A 152 14.85 3.83 -7.76
CA PHE A 152 16.16 4.00 -7.18
C PHE A 152 16.87 2.66 -7.03
N GLU A 153 18.19 2.72 -7.04
CA GLU A 153 19.04 1.58 -6.76
C GLU A 153 19.69 1.77 -5.39
N LEU A 154 19.63 0.73 -4.56
CA LEU A 154 20.27 0.70 -3.26
C LEU A 154 21.42 -0.28 -3.26
N THR A 155 22.51 0.10 -2.60
CA THR A 155 23.57 -0.80 -2.17
C THR A 155 23.59 -0.81 -0.65
N ALA A 156 23.54 -2.01 -0.09
CA ALA A 156 23.61 -2.24 1.34
C ALA A 156 24.97 -2.83 1.73
N TYR A 157 25.52 -2.32 2.82
CA TYR A 157 26.76 -2.79 3.44
C TYR A 157 26.48 -3.09 4.90
N LYS A 158 27.16 -4.10 5.46
CA LYS A 158 27.10 -4.34 6.90
C LYS A 158 27.66 -3.12 7.64
N ASN A 159 26.94 -2.65 8.66
CA ASN A 159 27.41 -1.55 9.49
C ASN A 159 28.66 -2.02 10.27
N PRO A 160 29.80 -1.31 10.21
CA PRO A 160 31.01 -1.65 10.98
C PRO A 160 30.75 -1.75 12.49
N ASP A 161 29.82 -0.96 13.01
CA ASP A 161 29.45 -0.93 14.44
C ASP A 161 28.51 -2.09 14.83
N GLY A 162 28.24 -3.01 13.91
CA GLY A 162 27.41 -4.20 14.13
C GLY A 162 25.90 -3.95 14.15
N ASN A 163 25.45 -2.71 14.32
CA ASN A 163 24.01 -2.41 14.41
C ASN A 163 23.39 -2.15 13.03
N GLY A 164 23.11 -3.24 12.30
CA GLY A 164 22.33 -3.22 11.06
C GLY A 164 23.14 -3.04 9.76
N ASN A 165 22.52 -2.45 8.74
CA ASN A 165 23.10 -2.25 7.42
C ASN A 165 23.05 -0.77 7.02
N ILE A 166 24.15 -0.29 6.46
CA ILE A 166 24.25 1.03 5.83
C ILE A 166 23.75 0.91 4.39
N PHE A 167 22.85 1.81 4.01
CA PHE A 167 22.33 1.92 2.66
C PHE A 167 22.89 3.17 2.00
N THR A 168 23.29 3.04 0.74
CA THR A 168 23.56 4.15 -0.16
C THR A 168 22.86 3.89 -1.48
N GLY A 169 22.48 4.93 -2.21
CA GLY A 169 21.81 4.74 -3.48
C GLY A 169 21.66 6.01 -4.28
N TYR A 170 21.16 5.83 -5.49
CA TYR A 170 20.81 6.90 -6.42
C TYR A 170 19.47 6.56 -7.06
N GLY A 171 18.73 7.59 -7.47
CA GLY A 171 17.45 7.40 -8.10
C GLY A 171 16.94 8.66 -8.77
N ASN A 172 15.75 8.56 -9.32
CA ASN A 172 15.07 9.64 -9.99
C ASN A 172 13.58 9.62 -9.63
N ASP A 173 13.01 10.81 -9.44
CA ASP A 173 11.58 11.03 -9.41
C ASP A 173 11.20 12.26 -10.23
N LYS A 174 9.93 12.67 -10.19
CA LYS A 174 9.45 13.85 -10.94
C LYS A 174 10.24 15.14 -10.68
N SER A 175 10.92 15.24 -9.53
CA SER A 175 11.69 16.41 -9.13
C SER A 175 13.15 16.34 -9.59
N GLY A 176 13.54 15.23 -10.23
CA GLY A 176 14.87 14.99 -10.79
C GLY A 176 15.65 13.92 -10.05
N ASP A 177 16.95 13.89 -10.28
CA ASP A 177 17.86 12.92 -9.68
C ASP A 177 18.08 13.20 -8.20
N PHE A 178 18.24 12.13 -7.42
CA PHE A 178 18.52 12.21 -5.99
C PHE A 178 19.48 11.11 -5.57
N THR A 179 20.11 11.31 -4.41
CA THR A 179 20.85 10.26 -3.70
C THR A 179 20.13 9.87 -2.42
N ILE A 180 20.36 8.63 -2.01
CA ILE A 180 19.85 8.06 -0.77
C ILE A 180 21.04 7.62 0.08
N SER A 181 21.02 7.90 1.38
CA SER A 181 21.93 7.31 2.35
C SER A 181 21.24 7.08 3.69
N GLY A 182 21.63 6.06 4.44
CA GLY A 182 21.01 5.81 5.74
C GLY A 182 21.39 4.48 6.36
N THR A 183 20.66 4.11 7.40
CA THR A 183 20.84 2.86 8.13
C THR A 183 19.50 2.17 8.31
N VAL A 184 19.47 0.85 8.10
CA VAL A 184 18.41 -0.02 8.59
C VAL A 184 18.98 -0.86 9.72
N PHE A 185 18.45 -0.65 10.92
CA PHE A 185 18.85 -1.34 12.14
C PHE A 185 18.32 -2.78 12.15
N GLU A 186 18.91 -3.65 12.97
CA GLU A 186 18.54 -5.07 13.03
C GLU A 186 17.09 -5.29 13.47
N ASN A 187 16.54 -4.38 14.29
CA ASN A 187 15.13 -4.37 14.68
C ASN A 187 14.17 -3.94 13.55
N GLY A 188 14.69 -3.72 12.34
CA GLY A 188 13.93 -3.30 11.17
C GLY A 188 13.65 -1.81 11.11
N VAL A 189 14.04 -0.99 12.10
CA VAL A 189 13.90 0.47 12.01
C VAL A 189 14.80 0.99 10.88
N ALA A 190 14.26 1.86 10.03
CA ALA A 190 14.94 2.45 8.90
C ALA A 190 15.01 3.97 9.06
N SER A 191 16.24 4.49 9.10
CA SER A 191 16.56 5.92 9.14
C SER A 191 17.34 6.27 7.89
N ILE A 192 16.67 6.88 6.91
CA ILE A 192 17.22 7.12 5.57
C ILE A 192 17.12 8.61 5.26
N LYS A 193 18.03 9.15 4.44
CA LYS A 193 18.03 10.52 3.98
C LYS A 193 18.04 10.54 2.47
N LYS A 194 17.10 11.28 1.86
CA LYS A 194 17.09 11.63 0.44
C LYS A 194 17.70 13.01 0.27
N ILE A 195 18.62 13.17 -0.68
CA ILE A 195 19.26 14.44 -1.01
C ILE A 195 19.02 14.75 -2.49
N GLN A 196 18.50 15.95 -2.78
CA GLN A 196 18.22 16.41 -4.15
C GLN A 196 18.60 17.89 -4.27
N GLY A 197 19.71 18.15 -4.97
CA GLY A 197 20.30 19.49 -5.02
C GLY A 197 20.60 20.04 -3.62
N LYS A 198 19.97 21.15 -3.26
CA LYS A 198 20.12 21.79 -1.92
C LYS A 198 19.13 21.26 -0.87
N ASN A 199 18.17 20.43 -1.28
CA ASN A 199 17.12 19.95 -0.41
C ASN A 199 17.47 18.58 0.16
N SER A 200 17.01 18.31 1.38
CA SER A 200 17.10 16.98 1.96
C SER A 200 15.89 16.64 2.81
N TRP A 201 15.48 15.38 2.76
CA TRP A 201 14.38 14.84 3.54
C TRP A 201 14.86 13.62 4.31
N ASN A 202 14.57 13.61 5.61
CA ASN A 202 14.78 12.43 6.44
C ASN A 202 13.56 11.53 6.33
N TYR A 203 13.79 10.24 6.20
CA TYR A 203 12.82 9.17 6.23
C TYR A 203 13.01 8.41 7.53
N ASN A 204 11.90 8.30 8.26
CA ASN A 204 11.81 7.44 9.43
C ASN A 204 10.73 6.41 9.15
N GLY A 205 11.08 5.15 9.34
CA GLY A 205 10.16 4.08 9.06
C GLY A 205 10.73 2.74 9.47
N HIS A 206 10.25 1.72 8.80
CA HIS A 206 10.61 0.35 9.07
C HIS A 206 10.83 -0.40 7.76
N LYS A 207 11.55 -1.50 7.87
CA LYS A 207 11.81 -2.47 6.81
C LYS A 207 11.40 -3.85 7.31
N LYS A 208 10.76 -4.61 6.42
CA LYS A 208 10.49 -6.04 6.61
C LYS A 208 10.63 -6.72 5.26
N LYS A 209 11.52 -7.72 5.20
CA LYS A 209 11.87 -8.41 3.95
C LYS A 209 12.23 -7.40 2.85
N SER A 210 11.58 -7.48 1.69
CA SER A 210 11.79 -6.63 0.51
C SER A 210 10.86 -5.40 0.46
N GLN A 211 10.37 -4.94 1.61
CA GLN A 211 9.48 -3.79 1.74
C GLN A 211 10.01 -2.80 2.78
N MET A 212 9.93 -1.51 2.47
CA MET A 212 10.21 -0.40 3.39
C MET A 212 9.03 0.54 3.41
N TRP A 213 8.59 0.97 4.58
CA TRP A 213 7.49 1.93 4.74
C TRP A 213 7.72 2.90 5.90
N GLY A 214 7.17 4.10 5.77
CA GLY A 214 7.26 5.12 6.83
C GLY A 214 6.86 6.49 6.31
N THR A 215 7.53 7.52 6.82
CA THR A 215 7.27 8.91 6.45
C THR A 215 8.52 9.67 6.03
N TRP A 216 8.41 10.54 5.04
CA TRP A 216 9.39 11.63 4.88
C TRP A 216 9.08 12.75 5.87
N GLY A 217 10.10 13.46 6.35
CA GLY A 217 9.95 14.67 7.17
C GLY A 217 9.16 14.44 8.47
N LYS A 218 8.38 15.45 8.86
CA LYS A 218 7.38 15.33 9.94
C LYS A 218 6.14 14.64 9.37
N VAL A 219 5.46 13.81 10.17
CA VAL A 219 4.26 13.05 9.75
C VAL A 219 3.19 13.95 9.12
N GLU A 220 3.00 15.15 9.68
CA GLU A 220 2.08 16.18 9.20
C GLU A 220 2.43 16.73 7.80
N SER A 221 3.68 16.58 7.35
CA SER A 221 4.21 17.31 6.18
C SER A 221 5.03 16.52 5.17
N GLY A 222 5.36 15.23 5.37
CA GLY A 222 6.11 14.49 4.35
C GLY A 222 5.55 13.13 3.94
N GLY A 223 4.38 12.77 4.48
CA GLY A 223 3.51 11.69 3.99
C GLY A 223 4.15 10.32 3.80
N ILE A 224 3.39 9.36 3.26
CA ILE A 224 3.78 7.94 3.25
C ILE A 224 4.90 7.75 2.26
N PHE A 225 5.90 6.95 2.61
CA PHE A 225 6.78 6.28 1.65
C PHE A 225 6.51 4.78 1.72
N LEU A 226 6.34 4.15 0.56
CA LEU A 226 6.40 2.71 0.42
C LEU A 226 7.40 2.39 -0.67
N ALA A 227 8.39 1.55 -0.39
CA ALA A 227 9.26 1.01 -1.40
C ALA A 227 9.32 -0.51 -1.35
N TRP A 228 9.47 -1.10 -2.52
CA TRP A 228 9.65 -2.52 -2.71
C TRP A 228 10.75 -2.80 -3.71
N LYS A 229 11.45 -3.90 -3.48
CA LYS A 229 12.40 -4.43 -4.43
C LYS A 229 11.68 -5.00 -5.66
N GLU A 230 12.21 -4.76 -6.85
CA GLU A 230 11.72 -5.36 -8.11
C GLU A 230 12.10 -6.85 -8.22
#